data_AF-A0A150QVP2-F1
#
_entry.id   AF-A0A150QVP2-F1
#
_cell.length_a   1.000
_cell.length_b   1.000
_cell.length_c   1.000
_cell.angle_alpha   90.00
_cell.angle_beta   90.00
_cell.angle_gamma   90.00
#
_symmetry.space_group_name_H-M   'P 1'
#
loop_
_entity.id
_entity.type
_entity.pdbx_description
1 polymer ?
#
loop_
_entity_poly.entity_id
_entity_poly.type
_entity_poly.pdbx_seq_one_letter_code
_entity_poly.pdbx_strand_id
1 'polypeptide(L)'
;MAIKTANGFVFGNGTTLDHGNDQDQFVSIVSGTTGAEVARAPLPDDFERDGPLQCHFGVGYFDGVRPSVVTKCKNRIGRGGFNLVVAVYDFDGSRLTQRWKYVRDGSGGADYHQMRILDVDGDGKDEIADGGYVIDDNGKVLYNLAPQGVVHGDRFHITDLDPARPGLEGWGIQQDNPNGLETYYYDARTGKLLREYRNPNGAGADMGRGTAADLFPEHPGYEYWSFNGMYAASTGDLVIAERDSNVPWPNFLMQWDGDLGGELLDNNRVGDWNLTARDRNSYSWRRTFDGLVQARGAIPFYGDVFGDWREEALLESRDHAELRIYTTTYETDVRLYTLVHNPGYRNCLTVHGYRQSNLVDYFLGYGMGAPPPPSIRLVNPQ
;
A
#
# COMPACT_ATOMS: atom_id res chain seq x y z
N MET A 1 -8.72 17.19 -4.95
CA MET A 1 -9.00 15.78 -4.59
C MET A 1 -9.66 15.10 -5.77
N ALA A 2 -9.37 13.83 -6.06
CA ALA A 2 -10.08 13.06 -7.07
C ALA A 2 -11.10 12.11 -6.40
N ILE A 3 -12.32 12.05 -6.92
CA ILE A 3 -13.39 11.21 -6.41
C ILE A 3 -14.16 10.54 -7.55
N LYS A 4 -14.79 9.40 -7.26
CA LYS A 4 -15.77 8.79 -8.15
C LYS A 4 -17.12 9.49 -7.99
N THR A 5 -17.72 9.89 -9.10
CA THR A 5 -19.05 10.51 -9.14
C THR A 5 -19.93 9.84 -10.19
N ALA A 6 -21.23 10.08 -10.10
CA ALA A 6 -22.26 9.61 -11.02
C ALA A 6 -23.42 10.62 -11.00
N ASN A 7 -24.46 10.38 -11.81
CA ASN A 7 -25.66 11.22 -11.82
C ASN A 7 -26.21 11.45 -10.39
N GLY A 8 -26.64 12.67 -10.10
CA GLY A 8 -27.20 13.07 -8.82
C GLY A 8 -26.18 13.35 -7.70
N PHE A 9 -24.87 13.23 -7.96
CA PHE A 9 -23.85 13.57 -6.96
C PHE A 9 -23.89 15.08 -6.64
N VAL A 10 -23.92 15.44 -5.35
CA VAL A 10 -23.93 16.83 -4.88
C VAL A 10 -22.54 17.21 -4.38
N PHE A 11 -21.93 18.21 -5.02
CA PHE A 11 -20.62 18.75 -4.67
C PHE A 11 -20.66 19.64 -3.43
N GLY A 12 -19.50 19.96 -2.86
CA GLY A 12 -19.40 20.74 -1.62
C GLY A 12 -19.93 22.18 -1.73
N ASN A 13 -20.06 22.70 -2.95
CA ASN A 13 -20.68 24.00 -3.23
C ASN A 13 -22.19 23.91 -3.50
N GLY A 14 -22.81 22.73 -3.35
CA GLY A 14 -24.24 22.48 -3.59
C GLY A 14 -24.62 22.26 -5.05
N THR A 15 -23.69 22.32 -6.00
CA THR A 15 -23.97 21.95 -7.40
C THR A 15 -24.22 20.44 -7.51
N THR A 16 -25.24 20.05 -8.25
CA THR A 16 -25.53 18.64 -8.54
C THR A 16 -25.02 18.27 -9.92
N LEU A 17 -24.33 17.13 -10.01
CA LEU A 17 -23.97 16.51 -11.28
C LEU A 17 -25.26 15.97 -11.93
N ASP A 18 -25.69 16.61 -13.02
CA ASP A 18 -26.82 16.18 -13.84
C ASP A 18 -26.32 15.43 -15.09
N HIS A 19 -26.73 14.17 -15.24
CA HIS A 19 -26.39 13.32 -16.37
C HIS A 19 -27.60 12.45 -16.75
N GLY A 20 -27.78 12.19 -18.05
CA GLY A 20 -28.97 11.47 -18.54
C GLY A 20 -29.02 9.98 -18.20
N ASN A 21 -27.90 9.39 -17.77
CA ASN A 21 -27.78 7.97 -17.45
C ASN A 21 -27.13 7.79 -16.07
N ASP A 22 -27.84 7.11 -15.18
CA ASP A 22 -27.40 6.81 -13.81
C ASP A 22 -26.26 5.78 -13.75
N GLN A 23 -26.04 5.03 -14.83
CA GLN A 23 -24.95 4.05 -14.91
C GLN A 23 -23.62 4.68 -15.33
N ASP A 24 -23.63 5.90 -15.87
CA ASP A 24 -22.40 6.56 -16.29
C ASP A 24 -21.61 7.03 -15.06
N GLN A 25 -20.33 6.70 -15.06
CA GLN A 25 -19.45 6.93 -13.93
C GLN A 25 -18.28 7.79 -14.35
N PHE A 26 -17.81 8.62 -13.42
CA PHE A 26 -16.78 9.59 -13.71
C PHE A 26 -15.71 9.62 -12.62
N VAL A 27 -14.51 10.05 -13.02
CA VAL A 27 -13.51 10.60 -12.12
C VAL A 27 -13.68 12.12 -12.13
N SER A 28 -13.95 12.71 -10.97
CA SER A 28 -14.07 14.17 -10.82
C SER A 28 -12.96 14.70 -9.93
N ILE A 29 -12.31 15.75 -10.39
CA ILE A 29 -11.42 16.58 -9.57
C ILE A 29 -12.26 17.64 -8.88
N VAL A 30 -12.20 17.68 -7.55
CA VAL A 30 -12.83 18.70 -6.73
C VAL A 30 -11.79 19.58 -6.04
N SER A 31 -12.14 20.86 -5.91
CA SER A 31 -11.36 21.84 -5.15
C SER A 31 -11.26 21.41 -3.69
N GLY A 32 -10.05 21.38 -3.13
CA GLY A 32 -9.85 21.04 -1.73
C GLY A 32 -10.43 22.06 -0.74
N THR A 33 -10.59 23.31 -1.17
CA THR A 33 -11.05 24.40 -0.29
C THR A 33 -12.56 24.62 -0.35
N THR A 34 -13.20 24.29 -1.47
CA THR A 34 -14.64 24.56 -1.68
C THR A 34 -15.48 23.30 -1.92
N GLY A 35 -14.83 22.17 -2.23
CA GLY A 35 -15.52 20.95 -2.65
C GLY A 35 -16.25 21.07 -3.99
N ALA A 36 -16.10 22.17 -4.73
CA ALA A 36 -16.67 22.36 -6.06
C ALA A 36 -15.94 21.50 -7.09
N GLU A 37 -16.66 21.00 -8.10
CA GLU A 37 -16.05 20.33 -9.25
C GLU A 37 -15.18 21.30 -10.05
N VAL A 38 -14.00 20.84 -10.44
CA VAL A 38 -13.04 21.58 -11.27
C VAL A 38 -12.96 20.96 -12.66
N ALA A 39 -12.85 19.63 -12.73
CA ALA A 39 -12.77 18.89 -13.98
C ALA A 39 -13.31 17.48 -13.78
N ARG A 40 -13.70 16.83 -14.88
CA ARG A 40 -14.24 15.48 -14.87
C ARG A 40 -13.86 14.74 -16.14
N ALA A 41 -13.65 13.43 -16.03
CA ALA A 41 -13.46 12.50 -17.14
C ALA A 41 -14.31 11.24 -16.90
N PRO A 42 -14.78 10.55 -17.97
CA PRO A 42 -15.45 9.27 -17.80
C PRO A 42 -14.50 8.22 -17.20
N LEU A 43 -15.05 7.37 -16.32
CA LEU A 43 -14.42 6.09 -16.00
C LEU A 43 -14.51 5.15 -17.20
N PRO A 44 -13.63 4.14 -17.31
CA PRO A 44 -13.72 3.17 -18.38
C PRO A 44 -15.06 2.40 -18.32
N ASP A 45 -15.64 2.14 -19.49
CA ASP A 45 -16.96 1.52 -19.68
C ASP A 45 -16.88 0.10 -20.27
N ASP A 46 -15.67 -0.47 -20.36
CA ASP A 46 -15.39 -1.76 -21.02
C ASP A 46 -16.27 -2.92 -20.52
N PHE A 47 -16.81 -2.79 -19.30
CA PHE A 47 -17.60 -3.80 -18.61
C PHE A 47 -19.00 -3.31 -18.22
N GLU A 48 -19.56 -2.32 -18.91
CA GLU A 48 -20.87 -1.73 -18.60
C GLU A 48 -22.01 -2.76 -18.46
N ARG A 49 -21.93 -3.87 -19.22
CA ARG A 49 -22.93 -4.94 -19.22
C ARG A 49 -23.02 -5.68 -17.89
N ASP A 50 -21.92 -5.72 -17.15
CA ASP A 50 -21.81 -6.31 -15.82
C ASP A 50 -22.10 -5.30 -14.70
N GLY A 51 -22.48 -4.07 -15.08
CA GLY A 51 -22.90 -3.00 -14.18
C GLY A 51 -21.77 -2.05 -13.75
N PRO A 52 -22.05 -1.18 -12.78
CA PRO A 52 -21.14 -0.11 -12.37
C PRO A 52 -19.85 -0.64 -11.74
N LEU A 53 -18.73 0.00 -12.05
CA LEU A 53 -17.43 -0.27 -11.43
C LEU A 53 -17.37 0.26 -9.99
N GLN A 54 -16.68 -0.50 -9.13
CA GLN A 54 -16.19 -0.07 -7.83
C GLN A 54 -14.68 0.12 -7.91
N CYS A 55 -14.17 1.23 -7.39
CA CYS A 55 -12.80 1.67 -7.66
C CYS A 55 -12.02 1.95 -6.39
N HIS A 56 -10.74 1.58 -6.41
CA HIS A 56 -9.70 2.14 -5.57
C HIS A 56 -9.01 3.27 -6.33
N PHE A 57 -8.57 4.29 -5.60
CA PHE A 57 -7.83 5.42 -6.14
C PHE A 57 -6.40 5.42 -5.60
N GLY A 58 -5.52 6.08 -6.33
CA GLY A 58 -4.15 6.35 -5.93
C GLY A 58 -3.58 7.52 -6.72
N VAL A 59 -2.37 7.92 -6.38
CA VAL A 59 -1.57 8.92 -7.10
C VAL A 59 -0.22 8.29 -7.46
N GLY A 60 0.28 8.61 -8.65
CA GLY A 60 1.61 8.23 -9.12
C GLY A 60 2.16 9.22 -10.14
N TYR A 61 3.45 9.10 -10.46
CA TYR A 61 4.21 10.02 -11.31
C TYR A 61 4.68 9.32 -12.59
N PHE A 62 3.76 9.10 -13.52
CA PHE A 62 3.99 8.37 -14.79
C PHE A 62 4.73 9.18 -15.87
N ASP A 63 5.09 10.43 -15.57
CA ASP A 63 6.07 11.20 -16.35
C ASP A 63 7.34 11.53 -15.54
N GLY A 64 7.44 10.97 -14.32
CA GLY A 64 8.52 11.19 -13.36
C GLY A 64 8.52 12.57 -12.69
N VAL A 65 7.51 13.41 -12.94
CA VAL A 65 7.54 14.81 -12.47
C VAL A 65 6.20 15.29 -11.91
N ARG A 66 5.08 14.96 -12.55
CA ARG A 66 3.74 15.45 -12.20
C ARG A 66 2.84 14.30 -11.75
N PRO A 67 1.99 14.54 -10.75
CA PRO A 67 1.08 13.51 -10.27
C PRO A 67 -0.06 13.28 -11.27
N SER A 68 -0.38 12.01 -11.48
CA SER A 68 -1.57 11.54 -12.18
C SER A 68 -2.49 10.79 -11.21
N VAL A 69 -3.78 10.78 -11.50
CA VAL A 69 -4.78 10.01 -10.75
C VAL A 69 -4.81 8.58 -11.29
N VAL A 70 -4.66 7.60 -10.41
CA VAL A 70 -4.82 6.18 -10.72
C VAL A 70 -6.19 5.72 -10.25
N THR A 71 -6.89 4.95 -11.09
CA THR A 71 -8.09 4.21 -10.69
C THR A 71 -7.90 2.73 -10.98
N LYS A 72 -8.09 1.87 -9.97
CA LYS A 72 -8.21 0.42 -10.14
C LYS A 72 -9.65 0.03 -9.85
N CYS A 73 -10.35 -0.42 -10.87
CA CYS A 73 -11.79 -0.59 -10.86
C CYS A 73 -12.20 -2.03 -11.20
N LYS A 74 -13.25 -2.51 -10.55
CA LYS A 74 -13.81 -3.85 -10.76
C LYS A 74 -15.33 -3.85 -10.73
N ASN A 75 -15.94 -4.77 -11.46
CA ASN A 75 -17.31 -5.20 -11.26
C ASN A 75 -17.39 -6.72 -11.38
N ARG A 76 -18.57 -7.30 -11.11
CA ARG A 76 -18.74 -8.74 -10.98
C ARG A 76 -19.43 -9.32 -12.21
N ILE A 77 -18.87 -10.38 -12.77
CA ILE A 77 -19.46 -11.12 -13.88
C ILE A 77 -20.53 -12.06 -13.31
N GLY A 78 -21.79 -11.62 -13.31
CA GLY A 78 -22.92 -12.37 -12.71
C GLY A 78 -22.65 -12.73 -11.23
N ARG A 79 -22.52 -14.04 -10.93
CA ARG A 79 -22.17 -14.55 -9.59
C ARG A 79 -20.73 -15.09 -9.49
N GLY A 80 -19.93 -14.89 -10.53
CA GLY A 80 -18.59 -15.47 -10.68
C GLY A 80 -17.47 -14.48 -10.41
N GLY A 81 -16.49 -14.46 -11.32
CA GLY A 81 -15.26 -13.67 -11.23
C GLY A 81 -15.47 -12.17 -11.38
N PHE A 82 -14.36 -11.45 -11.46
CA PHE A 82 -14.33 -9.99 -11.54
C PHE A 82 -13.69 -9.53 -12.84
N ASN A 83 -14.34 -8.59 -13.50
CA ASN A 83 -13.64 -7.75 -14.47
C ASN A 83 -12.73 -6.78 -13.71
N LEU A 84 -11.66 -6.34 -14.36
CA LEU A 84 -10.71 -5.39 -13.78
C LEU A 84 -10.21 -4.44 -14.87
N VAL A 85 -10.22 -3.15 -14.56
CA VAL A 85 -9.60 -2.10 -15.37
C VAL A 85 -8.80 -1.17 -14.49
N VAL A 86 -7.58 -0.85 -14.91
CA VAL A 86 -6.75 0.21 -14.32
C VAL A 86 -6.69 1.34 -15.33
N ALA A 87 -6.90 2.58 -14.90
CA ALA A 87 -6.77 3.75 -15.74
C ALA A 87 -5.99 4.85 -15.02
N VAL A 88 -5.22 5.61 -15.79
CA VAL A 88 -4.42 6.74 -15.33
C VAL A 88 -4.90 8.00 -16.00
N TYR A 89 -5.04 9.08 -15.24
CA TYR A 89 -5.54 10.36 -15.70
C TYR A 89 -4.59 11.49 -15.31
N ASP A 90 -4.28 12.35 -16.27
CA ASP A 90 -3.51 13.56 -16.05
C ASP A 90 -4.44 14.75 -15.83
N PHE A 91 -4.13 15.56 -14.83
CA PHE A 91 -4.84 16.80 -14.53
C PHE A 91 -3.92 18.00 -14.76
N ASP A 92 -4.29 18.88 -15.70
CA ASP A 92 -3.48 20.06 -16.06
C ASP A 92 -3.82 21.34 -15.27
N GLY A 93 -4.69 21.21 -14.25
CA GLY A 93 -5.24 22.34 -13.50
C GLY A 93 -6.65 22.76 -13.94
N SER A 94 -7.07 22.34 -15.15
CA SER A 94 -8.39 22.68 -15.70
C SER A 94 -9.10 21.50 -16.37
N ARG A 95 -8.34 20.50 -16.85
CA ARG A 95 -8.86 19.36 -17.59
C ARG A 95 -8.25 18.08 -17.07
N LEU A 96 -9.11 17.08 -16.90
CA LEU A 96 -8.73 15.70 -16.59
C LEU A 96 -8.75 14.89 -17.89
N THR A 97 -7.64 14.28 -18.27
CA THR A 97 -7.51 13.50 -19.51
C THR A 97 -6.98 12.12 -19.20
N GLN A 98 -7.62 11.07 -19.71
CA GLN A 98 -7.09 9.70 -19.58
C GLN A 98 -5.76 9.59 -20.35
N ARG A 99 -4.70 9.23 -19.64
CA ARG A 99 -3.36 8.99 -20.19
C ARG A 99 -3.32 7.65 -20.91
N TRP A 100 -3.72 6.59 -20.21
CA TRP A 100 -3.83 5.22 -20.71
C TRP A 100 -4.75 4.40 -19.80
N LYS A 101 -5.14 3.21 -20.27
CA LYS A 101 -5.83 2.21 -19.46
C LYS A 101 -5.29 0.81 -19.76
N TYR A 102 -5.25 -0.02 -18.73
CA TYR A 102 -5.04 -1.46 -18.80
C TYR A 102 -6.37 -2.16 -18.50
N VAL A 103 -6.85 -2.95 -19.45
CA VAL A 103 -8.04 -3.79 -19.29
C VAL A 103 -7.58 -5.22 -19.11
N ARG A 104 -7.94 -5.86 -18.01
CA ARG A 104 -7.56 -7.25 -17.78
C ARG A 104 -8.29 -8.15 -18.78
N ASP A 105 -7.53 -8.78 -19.66
CA ASP A 105 -7.97 -9.97 -20.38
C ASP A 105 -7.66 -11.21 -19.54
N GLY A 106 -8.27 -12.36 -19.85
CA GLY A 106 -8.16 -13.59 -19.04
C GLY A 106 -6.74 -14.14 -18.81
N SER A 107 -5.70 -13.49 -19.34
CA SER A 107 -4.28 -13.77 -19.07
C SER A 107 -3.61 -12.84 -18.03
N GLY A 108 -4.33 -11.87 -17.47
CA GLY A 108 -3.81 -10.98 -16.44
C GLY A 108 -3.44 -11.70 -15.13
N GLY A 109 -2.51 -11.11 -14.38
CA GLY A 109 -2.08 -11.62 -13.08
C GLY A 109 -3.19 -11.54 -12.02
N ALA A 110 -2.99 -12.25 -10.92
CA ALA A 110 -3.87 -12.16 -9.77
C ALA A 110 -3.74 -10.78 -9.12
N ASP A 111 -4.86 -10.08 -9.00
CA ASP A 111 -4.91 -8.79 -8.31
C ASP A 111 -5.01 -8.96 -6.80
N TYR A 112 -4.56 -7.97 -6.03
CA TYR A 112 -4.62 -8.00 -4.57
C TYR A 112 -5.67 -7.00 -4.07
N HIS A 113 -5.91 -6.98 -2.75
CA HIS A 113 -6.86 -6.05 -2.15
C HIS A 113 -6.34 -4.61 -1.96
N GLN A 114 -5.10 -4.35 -2.36
CA GLN A 114 -4.44 -3.04 -2.31
C GLN A 114 -3.48 -2.93 -3.51
N MET A 115 -3.01 -1.73 -3.83
CA MET A 115 -1.96 -1.50 -4.82
C MET A 115 -0.78 -0.75 -4.18
N ARG A 116 0.36 -0.76 -4.87
CA ARG A 116 1.52 0.11 -4.60
C ARG A 116 1.87 0.85 -5.88
N ILE A 117 2.27 2.11 -5.74
CA ILE A 117 2.59 2.97 -6.86
C ILE A 117 3.93 3.63 -6.56
N LEU A 118 4.97 3.19 -7.26
CA LEU A 118 6.36 3.56 -7.02
C LEU A 118 7.23 3.14 -8.20
N ASP A 119 8.38 3.80 -8.37
CA ASP A 119 9.44 3.43 -9.31
C ASP A 119 10.11 2.12 -8.87
N VAL A 120 9.78 1.01 -9.54
CA VAL A 120 10.35 -0.31 -9.24
C VAL A 120 11.53 -0.66 -10.15
N ASP A 121 11.64 -0.02 -11.32
CA ASP A 121 12.69 -0.34 -12.30
C ASP A 121 13.86 0.66 -12.34
N GLY A 122 13.70 1.84 -11.73
CA GLY A 122 14.69 2.89 -11.56
C GLY A 122 14.77 3.88 -12.72
N ASP A 123 13.75 3.97 -13.57
CA ASP A 123 13.70 4.92 -14.68
C ASP A 123 13.24 6.34 -14.27
N GLY A 124 12.86 6.53 -13.01
CA GLY A 124 12.38 7.78 -12.43
C GLY A 124 10.88 8.00 -12.59
N LYS A 125 10.11 7.02 -13.07
CA LYS A 125 8.65 7.06 -13.18
C LYS A 125 8.04 5.95 -12.33
N ASP A 126 6.79 6.15 -11.92
CA ASP A 126 6.11 5.16 -11.09
C ASP A 126 5.42 4.06 -11.92
N GLU A 127 5.54 2.83 -11.44
CA GLU A 127 4.75 1.68 -11.87
C GLU A 127 3.56 1.45 -10.93
N ILE A 128 2.58 0.63 -11.36
CA ILE A 128 1.47 0.18 -10.52
C ILE A 128 1.62 -1.31 -10.21
N ALA A 129 1.98 -1.63 -8.98
CA ALA A 129 2.05 -2.99 -8.48
C ALA A 129 0.73 -3.42 -7.81
N ASP A 130 0.26 -4.62 -8.16
CA ASP A 130 -1.01 -5.17 -7.69
C ASP A 130 -0.85 -6.59 -7.11
N GLY A 131 0.29 -6.80 -6.44
CA GLY A 131 0.67 -8.06 -5.80
C GLY A 131 1.12 -9.14 -6.78
N GLY A 132 0.24 -9.60 -7.69
CA GLY A 132 0.54 -10.66 -8.65
C GLY A 132 1.08 -10.19 -10.00
N TYR A 133 1.10 -8.89 -10.26
CA TYR A 133 1.62 -8.29 -11.49
C TYR A 133 1.97 -6.81 -11.27
N VAL A 134 2.73 -6.25 -12.23
CA VAL A 134 3.06 -4.82 -12.26
C VAL A 134 2.73 -4.25 -13.64
N ILE A 135 2.10 -3.09 -13.66
CA ILE A 135 1.85 -2.28 -14.87
C ILE A 135 2.91 -1.19 -14.93
N ASP A 136 3.57 -1.10 -16.07
CA ASP A 136 4.59 -0.13 -16.45
C ASP A 136 4.04 1.30 -16.57
N ASP A 137 4.92 2.30 -16.58
CA ASP A 137 4.62 3.74 -16.66
C ASP A 137 3.72 4.12 -17.87
N ASN A 138 3.80 3.28 -18.91
CA ASN A 138 3.14 3.42 -20.20
C ASN A 138 1.86 2.57 -20.35
N GLY A 139 1.41 1.90 -19.29
CA GLY A 139 0.17 1.13 -19.24
C GLY A 139 0.26 -0.29 -19.78
N LYS A 140 1.46 -0.77 -20.13
CA LYS A 140 1.71 -2.18 -20.46
C LYS A 140 2.02 -2.97 -19.19
N VAL A 141 1.81 -4.28 -19.20
CA VAL A 141 2.27 -5.14 -18.10
C VAL A 141 3.80 -5.21 -18.15
N LEU A 142 4.47 -4.76 -17.08
CA LEU A 142 5.91 -4.88 -16.91
C LEU A 142 6.29 -6.35 -16.69
N TYR A 143 5.61 -7.01 -15.74
CA TYR A 143 5.70 -8.46 -15.56
C TYR A 143 4.45 -9.04 -14.87
N ASN A 144 4.30 -10.36 -14.98
CA ASN A 144 3.25 -11.15 -14.33
C ASN A 144 3.88 -12.31 -13.54
N LEU A 145 3.45 -12.50 -12.30
CA LEU A 145 3.96 -13.54 -11.41
C LEU A 145 3.18 -14.86 -11.49
N ALA A 146 2.02 -14.87 -12.16
CA ALA A 146 1.21 -16.08 -12.32
C ALA A 146 1.95 -17.28 -12.95
N PRO A 147 2.85 -17.11 -13.95
CA PRO A 147 3.66 -18.22 -14.48
C PRO A 147 4.60 -18.87 -13.45
N GLN A 148 4.94 -18.14 -12.37
CA GLN A 148 5.75 -18.65 -11.24
C GLN A 148 4.85 -19.22 -10.12
N GLY A 149 3.53 -19.31 -10.35
CA GLY A 149 2.58 -19.91 -9.43
C GLY A 149 1.98 -18.95 -8.41
N VAL A 150 2.20 -17.63 -8.55
CA VAL A 150 1.58 -16.62 -7.68
C VAL A 150 0.10 -16.46 -8.04
N VAL A 151 -0.75 -16.55 -7.02
CA VAL A 151 -2.21 -16.35 -7.08
C VAL A 151 -2.62 -15.18 -6.17
N HIS A 152 -3.93 -15.02 -5.99
CA HIS A 152 -4.53 -13.95 -5.18
C HIS A 152 -4.01 -13.96 -3.74
N GLY A 153 -3.91 -12.77 -3.17
CA GLY A 153 -3.46 -12.56 -1.80
C GLY A 153 -4.01 -11.28 -1.20
N ASP A 154 -3.96 -11.21 0.13
CA ASP A 154 -4.47 -10.08 0.89
C ASP A 154 -3.42 -8.98 1.10
N ARG A 155 -2.13 -9.35 1.09
CA ARG A 155 -1.02 -8.43 1.42
C ARG A 155 0.24 -8.62 0.62
N PHE A 156 0.89 -7.51 0.34
CA PHE A 156 2.24 -7.47 -0.19
C PHE A 156 2.92 -6.16 0.19
N HIS A 157 4.25 -6.15 0.18
CA HIS A 157 5.10 -5.01 0.50
C HIS A 157 6.12 -4.86 -0.62
N ILE A 158 6.45 -3.62 -0.97
CA ILE A 158 7.57 -3.29 -1.86
C ILE A 158 8.34 -2.17 -1.19
N THR A 159 9.62 -2.40 -0.95
CA THR A 159 10.59 -1.47 -0.34
C THR A 159 11.98 -2.08 -0.54
N ASP A 160 13.02 -1.37 -0.11
CA ASP A 160 14.36 -1.94 0.05
C ASP A 160 14.37 -2.82 1.31
N LEU A 161 14.07 -4.12 1.13
CA LEU A 161 14.00 -5.10 2.23
C LEU A 161 15.39 -5.64 2.56
N ASP A 162 16.23 -5.81 1.55
CA ASP A 162 17.62 -6.24 1.67
C ASP A 162 18.57 -5.15 1.14
N PRO A 163 19.09 -4.26 2.00
CA PRO A 163 19.92 -3.12 1.59
C PRO A 163 21.25 -3.52 0.96
N ALA A 164 21.65 -4.79 1.03
CA ALA A 164 22.84 -5.30 0.35
C ALA A 164 22.56 -5.69 -1.11
N ARG A 165 21.29 -5.79 -1.50
CA ARG A 165 20.84 -6.10 -2.85
C ARG A 165 20.42 -4.81 -3.57
N PRO A 166 21.03 -4.47 -4.73
CA PRO A 166 20.64 -3.26 -5.44
C PRO A 166 19.22 -3.33 -6.02
N GLY A 167 18.39 -2.37 -5.64
CA GLY A 167 17.01 -2.22 -6.12
C GLY A 167 16.01 -2.36 -4.97
N LEU A 168 14.75 -2.55 -5.31
CA LEU A 168 13.70 -2.86 -4.34
C LEU A 168 13.36 -4.34 -4.41
N GLU A 169 12.85 -4.86 -3.31
CA GLU A 169 12.25 -6.17 -3.27
C GLU A 169 10.78 -6.10 -2.93
N GLY A 170 10.06 -7.10 -3.41
CA GLY A 170 8.70 -7.34 -2.99
C GLY A 170 8.59 -8.60 -2.16
N TRP A 171 7.66 -8.59 -1.22
CA TRP A 171 7.27 -9.76 -0.46
C TRP A 171 5.74 -9.82 -0.34
N GLY A 172 5.14 -10.99 -0.58
CA GLY A 172 3.70 -11.15 -0.58
C GLY A 172 3.23 -12.47 0.04
N ILE A 173 1.96 -12.48 0.45
CA ILE A 173 1.25 -13.64 0.99
C ILE A 173 0.11 -14.04 0.06
N GLN A 174 -0.32 -15.30 0.09
CA GLN A 174 -1.35 -15.82 -0.81
C GLN A 174 -2.47 -16.55 -0.08
N GLN A 175 -3.65 -16.50 -0.67
CA GLN A 175 -4.82 -17.22 -0.19
C GLN A 175 -5.00 -18.53 -0.95
N ASP A 176 -5.17 -19.63 -0.21
CA ASP A 176 -5.59 -20.92 -0.74
C ASP A 176 -4.82 -21.36 -2.00
N ASN A 177 -3.49 -21.15 -2.03
CA ASN A 177 -2.71 -21.43 -3.23
C ASN A 177 -2.74 -22.95 -3.53
N PRO A 178 -3.22 -23.39 -4.71
CA PRO A 178 -3.42 -24.80 -5.01
C PRO A 178 -2.13 -25.61 -5.07
N ASN A 179 -0.98 -24.95 -5.28
CA ASN A 179 0.35 -25.56 -5.36
C ASN A 179 1.19 -25.32 -4.10
N GLY A 180 0.55 -24.88 -3.01
CA GLY A 180 1.21 -24.71 -1.71
C GLY A 180 2.03 -23.45 -1.55
N LEU A 181 2.20 -22.60 -2.57
CA LEU A 181 2.98 -21.37 -2.43
C LEU A 181 2.23 -20.36 -1.56
N GLU A 182 2.67 -20.21 -0.32
CA GLU A 182 1.99 -19.37 0.68
C GLU A 182 2.59 -17.97 0.75
N THR A 183 3.92 -17.86 0.68
CA THR A 183 4.62 -16.56 0.64
C THR A 183 5.74 -16.59 -0.38
N TYR A 184 6.06 -15.40 -0.90
CA TYR A 184 7.06 -15.24 -1.96
C TYR A 184 7.82 -13.93 -1.74
N TYR A 185 9.13 -13.98 -1.99
CA TYR A 185 10.03 -12.83 -2.00
C TYR A 185 10.63 -12.72 -3.40
N TYR A 186 10.64 -11.52 -3.98
CA TYR A 186 10.97 -11.33 -5.39
C TYR A 186 11.70 -10.00 -5.64
N ASP A 187 12.41 -9.95 -6.76
CA ASP A 187 13.01 -8.73 -7.28
C ASP A 187 11.93 -7.82 -7.87
N ALA A 188 11.74 -6.62 -7.32
CA ALA A 188 10.63 -5.75 -7.71
C ALA A 188 10.73 -5.17 -9.12
N ARG A 189 11.95 -5.10 -9.69
CA ARG A 189 12.17 -4.64 -11.07
C ARG A 189 11.74 -5.68 -12.10
N THR A 190 12.03 -6.95 -11.84
CA THR A 190 11.94 -8.02 -12.85
C THR A 190 10.81 -9.01 -12.59
N GLY A 191 10.26 -9.02 -11.37
CA GLY A 191 9.27 -10.01 -10.94
C GLY A 191 9.86 -11.41 -10.71
N LYS A 192 11.18 -11.59 -10.76
CA LYS A 192 11.80 -12.90 -10.53
C LYS A 192 11.63 -13.30 -9.06
N LEU A 193 10.98 -14.44 -8.80
CA LEU A 193 10.97 -15.01 -7.45
C LEU A 193 12.38 -15.40 -7.03
N LEU A 194 12.78 -14.95 -5.84
CA LEU A 194 14.08 -15.23 -5.25
C LEU A 194 13.96 -16.25 -4.12
N ARG A 195 12.88 -16.19 -3.35
CA ARG A 195 12.55 -17.16 -2.29
C ARG A 195 11.06 -17.44 -2.26
N GLU A 196 10.74 -18.64 -1.81
CA GLU A 196 9.39 -19.17 -1.73
C GLU A 196 9.23 -19.92 -0.42
N TYR A 197 8.10 -19.74 0.26
CA TYR A 197 7.64 -20.70 1.25
C TYR A 197 6.49 -21.49 0.67
N ARG A 198 6.63 -22.82 0.68
CA ARG A 198 5.59 -23.74 0.25
C ARG A 198 5.11 -24.60 1.40
N ASN A 199 3.79 -24.68 1.57
CA ASN A 199 3.17 -25.58 2.52
C ASN A 199 3.61 -27.03 2.23
N PRO A 200 4.29 -27.70 3.17
CA PRO A 200 4.79 -29.05 2.96
C PRO A 200 3.66 -30.09 2.83
N ASN A 201 2.43 -29.73 3.22
CA ASN A 201 1.28 -30.63 3.23
C ASN A 201 0.40 -30.53 1.96
N GLY A 202 0.83 -29.78 0.94
CA GLY A 202 0.11 -29.67 -0.33
C GLY A 202 -0.45 -28.27 -0.56
N ALA A 203 -1.77 -28.13 -0.64
CA ALA A 203 -2.41 -26.83 -0.86
C ALA A 203 -2.06 -25.86 0.29
N GLY A 204 -1.83 -24.60 -0.07
CA GLY A 204 -1.54 -23.54 0.88
C GLY A 204 -2.80 -23.18 1.65
N ALA A 205 -2.64 -22.77 2.91
CA ALA A 205 -3.74 -22.19 3.67
C ALA A 205 -3.98 -20.73 3.26
N ASP A 206 -5.10 -20.17 3.69
CA ASP A 206 -5.34 -18.73 3.62
C ASP A 206 -4.35 -17.96 4.52
N MET A 207 -3.24 -17.49 3.93
CA MET A 207 -2.37 -16.52 4.59
C MET A 207 -3.06 -15.15 4.55
N GLY A 208 -4.03 -14.94 5.44
CA GLY A 208 -4.83 -13.71 5.45
C GLY A 208 -4.10 -12.48 6.03
N ARG A 209 -2.89 -12.64 6.59
CA ARG A 209 -2.09 -11.57 7.20
C ARG A 209 -0.60 -11.80 7.00
N GLY A 210 0.15 -10.71 6.92
CA GLY A 210 1.57 -10.68 6.59
C GLY A 210 2.10 -9.25 6.69
N THR A 211 3.33 -9.10 7.16
CA THR A 211 4.00 -7.79 7.22
C THR A 211 5.52 -7.95 7.13
N ALA A 212 6.21 -6.83 6.98
CA ALA A 212 7.66 -6.72 7.02
C ALA A 212 8.05 -5.50 7.87
N ALA A 213 9.09 -5.65 8.68
CA ALA A 213 9.67 -4.62 9.53
C ALA A 213 11.09 -5.03 9.91
N ASP A 214 11.98 -4.08 10.13
CA ASP A 214 13.26 -4.35 10.79
C ASP A 214 13.03 -4.46 12.30
N LEU A 215 13.12 -5.68 12.84
CA LEU A 215 12.88 -5.96 14.25
C LEU A 215 14.16 -6.33 14.99
N PHE A 216 15.17 -6.85 14.30
CA PHE A 216 16.40 -7.38 14.91
C PHE A 216 17.60 -6.53 14.49
N PRO A 217 18.14 -5.66 15.37
CA PRO A 217 19.28 -4.80 15.05
C PRO A 217 20.54 -5.55 14.58
N GLU A 218 20.67 -6.83 14.92
CA GLU A 218 21.76 -7.70 14.50
C GLU A 218 21.62 -8.27 13.08
N HIS A 219 20.45 -8.15 12.45
CA HIS A 219 20.19 -8.60 11.10
C HIS A 219 20.17 -7.40 10.15
N PRO A 220 20.99 -7.40 9.08
CA PRO A 220 20.87 -6.37 8.06
C PRO A 220 19.53 -6.50 7.32
N GLY A 221 18.82 -5.39 7.17
CA GLY A 221 17.56 -5.36 6.41
C GLY A 221 16.34 -5.72 7.25
N TYR A 222 15.22 -5.96 6.58
CA TYR A 222 13.95 -6.25 7.22
C TYR A 222 13.84 -7.74 7.59
N GLU A 223 13.04 -8.04 8.61
CA GLU A 223 12.33 -9.31 8.68
C GLU A 223 11.00 -9.22 7.92
N TYR A 224 10.56 -10.36 7.38
CA TYR A 224 9.20 -10.54 6.89
C TYR A 224 8.58 -11.80 7.48
N TRP A 225 7.27 -11.76 7.74
CA TRP A 225 6.59 -12.90 8.33
C TRP A 225 5.10 -12.96 8.03
N SER A 226 4.62 -14.20 8.03
CA SER A 226 3.21 -14.58 8.06
C SER A 226 3.05 -15.62 9.18
N PHE A 227 1.97 -16.39 9.13
CA PHE A 227 1.70 -17.47 10.08
C PHE A 227 2.69 -18.64 9.96
N ASN A 228 3.43 -18.72 8.85
CA ASN A 228 4.42 -19.76 8.55
C ASN A 228 5.87 -19.44 9.00
N GLY A 229 6.03 -18.47 9.90
CA GLY A 229 7.32 -18.09 10.48
C GLY A 229 7.86 -16.76 9.97
N MET A 230 9.02 -16.39 10.52
CA MET A 230 9.71 -15.14 10.26
C MET A 230 11.09 -15.39 9.67
N TYR A 231 11.44 -14.62 8.64
CA TYR A 231 12.66 -14.78 7.88
C TYR A 231 13.39 -13.45 7.73
N ALA A 232 14.72 -13.48 7.74
CA ALA A 232 15.55 -12.31 7.47
C ALA A 232 15.64 -12.06 5.95
N ALA A 233 15.40 -10.83 5.50
CA ALA A 233 15.46 -10.48 4.08
C ALA A 233 16.88 -10.58 3.51
N SER A 234 17.93 -10.25 4.26
CA SER A 234 19.31 -10.32 3.76
C SER A 234 19.81 -11.74 3.48
N THR A 235 19.43 -12.73 4.30
CA THR A 235 19.97 -14.10 4.18
C THR A 235 18.94 -15.12 3.71
N GLY A 236 17.66 -14.92 4.04
CA GLY A 236 16.59 -15.90 3.85
C GLY A 236 16.53 -16.94 4.95
N ASP A 237 17.34 -16.78 5.98
CA ASP A 237 17.34 -17.68 7.13
C ASP A 237 16.04 -17.51 7.92
N LEU A 238 15.57 -18.64 8.44
CA LEU A 238 14.46 -18.69 9.36
C LEU A 238 14.91 -18.13 10.72
N VAL A 239 14.36 -16.98 11.10
CA VAL A 239 14.65 -16.30 12.37
C VAL A 239 13.81 -16.92 13.49
N ILE A 240 12.53 -17.14 13.23
CA ILE A 240 11.59 -17.79 14.15
C ILE A 240 10.76 -18.82 13.38
N ALA A 241 10.83 -20.07 13.84
CA ALA A 241 10.05 -21.16 13.29
C ALA A 241 8.54 -20.98 13.49
N GLU A 242 7.78 -21.42 12.49
CA GLU A 242 6.31 -21.44 12.42
C GLU A 242 5.67 -21.89 13.73
N ARG A 243 5.09 -20.92 14.45
CA ARG A 243 3.92 -21.07 15.32
C ARG A 243 3.24 -19.74 15.38
N ASP A 244 1.92 -19.74 15.21
CA ASP A 244 1.11 -18.57 15.47
C ASP A 244 1.56 -17.85 16.76
N SER A 245 1.81 -18.56 17.85
CA SER A 245 2.21 -17.93 19.12
C SER A 245 3.58 -17.23 19.16
N ASN A 246 4.51 -17.49 18.22
CA ASN A 246 5.91 -17.12 18.39
C ASN A 246 6.37 -15.95 17.51
N VAL A 247 5.54 -15.52 16.56
CA VAL A 247 5.75 -14.31 15.78
C VAL A 247 4.72 -13.26 16.20
N PRO A 248 5.06 -11.96 16.15
CA PRO A 248 4.09 -10.90 16.42
C PRO A 248 2.94 -10.98 15.42
N TRP A 249 1.77 -10.46 15.81
CA TRP A 249 0.63 -10.43 14.91
C TRP A 249 0.97 -9.60 13.65
N PRO A 250 0.90 -10.18 12.43
CA PRO A 250 1.36 -9.51 11.23
C PRO A 250 0.33 -8.49 10.73
N ASN A 251 0.36 -7.28 11.29
CA ASN A 251 -0.51 -6.18 10.88
C ASN A 251 0.25 -5.04 10.22
N PHE A 252 0.55 -3.93 10.91
CA PHE A 252 1.25 -2.80 10.31
C PHE A 252 2.58 -2.54 10.98
N LEU A 253 3.55 -2.09 10.20
CA LEU A 253 4.69 -1.33 10.66
C LEU A 253 4.22 0.11 10.91
N MET A 254 4.67 0.72 12.00
CA MET A 254 4.53 2.14 12.25
C MET A 254 5.79 2.67 12.94
N GLN A 255 6.41 3.70 12.38
CA GLN A 255 7.56 4.38 12.97
C GLN A 255 7.09 5.32 14.08
N TRP A 256 7.31 4.98 15.36
CA TRP A 256 6.71 5.72 16.48
C TRP A 256 7.71 6.21 17.52
N ASP A 257 8.72 5.42 17.89
CA ASP A 257 9.60 5.73 19.01
C ASP A 257 10.87 6.52 18.60
N GLY A 258 11.98 6.37 19.33
CA GLY A 258 13.19 7.14 19.09
C GLY A 258 14.21 6.45 18.19
N ASP A 259 14.13 5.13 18.03
CA ASP A 259 15.11 4.35 17.28
C ASP A 259 14.69 4.13 15.82
N LEU A 260 15.44 3.32 15.06
CA LEU A 260 15.22 3.09 13.63
C LEU A 260 14.47 1.78 13.34
N GLY A 261 14.28 0.94 14.35
CA GLY A 261 13.51 -0.28 14.25
C GLY A 261 12.04 0.01 14.04
N GLY A 262 11.33 -1.02 13.61
CA GLY A 262 9.92 -0.90 13.32
C GLY A 262 9.01 -1.31 14.47
N GLU A 263 8.29 -0.37 15.08
CA GLU A 263 7.18 -0.72 15.95
C GLU A 263 6.01 -1.33 15.17
N LEU A 264 5.23 -2.15 15.86
CA LEU A 264 4.07 -2.82 15.26
C LEU A 264 2.77 -2.18 15.74
N LEU A 265 1.98 -1.77 14.76
CA LEU A 265 0.64 -1.23 14.95
C LEU A 265 -0.40 -2.32 14.68
N ASP A 266 -1.18 -2.63 15.71
CA ASP A 266 -2.32 -3.53 15.60
C ASP A 266 -3.52 -3.00 16.40
N ASN A 267 -4.71 -3.08 15.80
CA ASN A 267 -5.94 -2.52 16.36
C ASN A 267 -5.75 -1.04 16.73
N ASN A 268 -5.63 -0.76 18.02
CA ASN A 268 -5.50 0.58 18.57
C ASN A 268 -4.22 0.75 19.38
N ARG A 269 -3.18 -0.06 19.15
CA ARG A 269 -1.93 -0.01 19.90
C ARG A 269 -0.73 -0.06 18.98
N VAL A 270 0.31 0.68 19.35
CA VAL A 270 1.62 0.63 18.71
C VAL A 270 2.70 0.38 19.75
N GLY A 271 3.65 -0.49 19.43
CA GLY A 271 4.85 -0.68 20.23
C GLY A 271 5.73 -1.84 19.80
N ASP A 272 6.79 -2.06 20.56
CA ASP A 272 7.81 -3.05 20.24
C ASP A 272 7.39 -4.43 20.65
N TRP A 273 7.54 -5.38 19.73
CA TRP A 273 7.39 -6.78 20.08
C TRP A 273 8.57 -7.25 20.93
N ASN A 274 8.31 -8.05 21.96
CA ASN A 274 9.35 -8.51 22.87
C ASN A 274 10.20 -9.63 22.22
N LEU A 275 11.32 -9.25 21.62
CA LEU A 275 12.26 -10.14 20.92
C LEU A 275 12.86 -11.25 21.79
N THR A 276 12.91 -11.05 23.12
CA THR A 276 13.43 -12.04 24.07
C THR A 276 12.37 -13.07 24.44
N ALA A 277 11.17 -12.61 24.79
CA ALA A 277 10.07 -13.49 25.19
C ALA A 277 9.53 -14.29 24.01
N ARG A 278 9.55 -13.70 22.81
CA ARG A 278 9.04 -14.28 21.56
C ARG A 278 7.62 -14.84 21.69
N ASP A 279 6.76 -14.11 22.40
CA ASP A 279 5.33 -14.39 22.54
C ASP A 279 4.52 -13.37 21.76
N ARG A 280 3.59 -13.83 20.92
CA ARG A 280 2.78 -13.00 20.00
C ARG A 280 2.14 -11.79 20.67
N ASN A 281 1.74 -11.87 21.94
CA ASN A 281 1.01 -10.81 22.64
C ASN A 281 1.90 -10.01 23.61
N SER A 282 3.19 -10.30 23.66
CA SER A 282 4.14 -9.64 24.54
C SER A 282 4.77 -8.44 23.83
N TYR A 283 4.35 -7.24 24.23
CA TYR A 283 4.83 -5.98 23.67
C TYR A 283 5.23 -5.00 24.77
N SER A 284 6.22 -4.17 24.48
CA SER A 284 6.42 -2.88 25.14
C SER A 284 5.53 -1.85 24.45
N TRP A 285 4.29 -1.71 24.91
CA TRP A 285 3.34 -0.79 24.29
C TRP A 285 3.78 0.66 24.49
N ARG A 286 4.03 1.37 23.39
CA ARG A 286 4.38 2.80 23.39
C ARG A 286 3.15 3.68 23.49
N ARG A 287 2.04 3.24 22.87
CA ARG A 287 0.77 3.96 22.92
C ARG A 287 -0.43 3.03 22.75
N THR A 288 -1.54 3.38 23.42
CA THR A 288 -2.89 2.87 23.15
C THR A 288 -3.79 4.06 22.79
N PHE A 289 -4.54 3.93 21.70
CA PHE A 289 -5.47 4.93 21.18
C PHE A 289 -6.90 4.57 21.63
N ASP A 290 -7.36 5.15 22.74
CA ASP A 290 -8.64 4.77 23.37
C ASP A 290 -9.86 5.54 22.87
N GLY A 291 -11.02 4.87 22.84
CA GLY A 291 -12.32 5.49 22.57
C GLY A 291 -12.57 5.82 21.09
N LEU A 292 -11.94 5.07 20.17
CA LEU A 292 -11.89 5.38 18.75
C LEU A 292 -12.54 4.29 17.88
N VAL A 293 -12.88 4.65 16.64
CA VAL A 293 -13.38 3.76 15.59
C VAL A 293 -12.21 3.10 14.87
N GLN A 294 -12.31 1.79 14.68
CA GLN A 294 -11.40 1.00 13.86
C GLN A 294 -12.19 0.00 13.02
N ALA A 295 -11.64 -0.39 11.87
CA ALA A 295 -12.24 -1.40 11.01
C ALA A 295 -11.19 -2.47 10.68
N ARG A 296 -11.54 -3.75 10.86
CA ARG A 296 -10.65 -4.90 10.56
C ARG A 296 -9.27 -4.87 11.24
N GLY A 297 -9.19 -4.24 12.42
CA GLY A 297 -7.94 -4.06 13.16
C GLY A 297 -7.01 -3.00 12.54
N ALA A 298 -7.54 -2.11 11.71
CA ALA A 298 -6.82 -0.98 11.14
C ALA A 298 -7.41 0.35 11.61
N ILE A 299 -6.51 1.29 11.87
CA ILE A 299 -6.88 2.68 12.16
C ILE A 299 -7.16 3.42 10.84
N PRO A 300 -8.06 4.42 10.83
CA PRO A 300 -8.51 5.08 9.60
C PRO A 300 -7.36 5.66 8.77
N PHE A 301 -6.40 6.30 9.44
CA PHE A 301 -5.20 6.84 8.82
C PHE A 301 -4.02 6.82 9.80
N TYR A 302 -2.84 6.54 9.26
CA TYR A 302 -1.57 6.83 9.91
C TYR A 302 -0.52 7.16 8.84
N GLY A 303 0.50 7.87 9.28
CA GLY A 303 1.66 8.28 8.48
C GLY A 303 2.23 9.59 9.01
N ASP A 304 3.42 9.95 8.57
CA ASP A 304 4.01 11.28 8.82
C ASP A 304 3.09 12.35 8.22
N VAL A 305 2.62 13.28 9.04
CA VAL A 305 1.80 14.42 8.62
C VAL A 305 2.42 15.74 9.08
N PHE A 306 3.08 15.75 10.24
CA PHE A 306 3.77 16.91 10.77
C PHE A 306 4.83 16.53 11.80
N GLY A 307 5.73 17.46 12.10
CA GLY A 307 6.80 17.24 13.08
C GLY A 307 8.06 16.75 12.39
N ASP A 308 8.62 15.65 12.88
CA ASP A 308 9.78 15.00 12.25
C ASP A 308 9.35 13.80 11.40
N TRP A 309 10.20 12.78 11.29
CA TRP A 309 10.03 11.66 10.37
C TRP A 309 9.07 10.57 10.88
N ARG A 310 8.66 10.63 12.14
CA ARG A 310 7.83 9.59 12.74
C ARG A 310 6.36 9.80 12.40
N GLU A 311 5.61 8.73 12.46
CA GLU A 311 4.26 8.70 11.92
C GLU A 311 3.23 9.13 12.97
N GLU A 312 2.26 9.93 12.54
CA GLU A 312 1.05 10.22 13.31
C GLU A 312 -0.02 9.15 13.11
N ALA A 313 -0.92 9.04 14.09
CA ALA A 313 -2.16 8.27 13.96
C ALA A 313 -3.37 9.22 13.99
N LEU A 314 -4.25 9.14 12.99
CA LEU A 314 -5.50 9.91 12.92
C LEU A 314 -6.70 8.98 12.99
N LEU A 315 -7.52 9.17 14.02
CA LEU A 315 -8.68 8.32 14.29
C LEU A 315 -9.91 9.14 14.67
N GLU A 316 -11.08 8.59 14.38
CA GLU A 316 -12.38 9.16 14.76
C GLU A 316 -12.82 8.64 16.13
N SER A 317 -13.39 9.50 16.98
CA SER A 317 -14.02 9.10 18.23
C SER A 317 -15.24 8.19 17.98
N ARG A 318 -15.53 7.27 18.93
CA ARG A 318 -16.66 6.32 18.79
C ARG A 318 -18.04 6.96 18.68
N ASP A 319 -18.18 8.19 19.16
CA ASP A 319 -19.40 8.99 19.04
C ASP A 319 -19.43 9.86 17.78
N HIS A 320 -18.41 9.76 16.91
CA HIS A 320 -18.27 10.50 15.66
C HIS A 320 -18.23 12.03 15.85
N ALA A 321 -17.88 12.49 17.05
CA ALA A 321 -17.87 13.91 17.40
C ALA A 321 -16.54 14.62 17.08
N GLU A 322 -15.43 13.88 17.06
CA GLU A 322 -14.10 14.46 16.84
C GLU A 322 -13.14 13.52 16.09
N LEU A 323 -12.16 14.13 15.42
CA LEU A 323 -10.96 13.47 14.94
C LEU A 323 -9.82 13.75 15.92
N ARG A 324 -9.10 12.71 16.32
CA ARG A 324 -7.91 12.80 17.16
C ARG A 324 -6.67 12.48 16.34
N ILE A 325 -5.69 13.38 16.41
CA ILE A 325 -4.36 13.13 15.85
C ILE A 325 -3.41 12.90 17.02
N TYR A 326 -2.71 11.77 16.99
CA TYR A 326 -1.68 11.42 17.94
C TYR A 326 -0.33 11.49 17.27
N THR A 327 0.59 12.23 17.87
CA THR A 327 2.01 12.27 17.51
C THR A 327 2.82 11.71 18.68
N THR A 328 4.03 11.24 18.38
CA THR A 328 4.94 10.71 19.39
C THR A 328 5.54 11.82 20.25
N THR A 329 6.00 11.45 21.45
CA THR A 329 6.74 12.34 22.36
C THR A 329 8.08 11.74 22.78
N TYR A 330 8.44 10.59 22.21
CA TYR A 330 9.75 10.00 22.42
C TYR A 330 10.81 10.91 21.77
N GLU A 331 11.96 11.07 22.41
CA GLU A 331 13.08 11.79 21.82
C GLU A 331 13.80 10.90 20.81
N THR A 332 14.40 11.49 19.77
CA THR A 332 15.22 10.78 18.79
C THR A 332 16.44 11.63 18.45
N ASP A 333 17.59 10.98 18.32
CA ASP A 333 18.82 11.59 17.78
C ASP A 333 18.91 11.44 16.24
N VAL A 334 17.92 10.77 15.63
CA VAL A 334 17.84 10.53 14.19
C VAL A 334 17.15 11.71 13.51
N ARG A 335 17.78 12.23 12.47
CA ARG A 335 17.18 13.24 11.59
C ARG A 335 17.06 12.70 10.17
N LEU A 336 15.83 12.44 9.75
CA LEU A 336 15.45 12.18 8.38
C LEU A 336 14.65 13.36 7.83
N TYR A 337 14.53 13.44 6.51
CA TYR A 337 13.54 14.30 5.91
C TYR A 337 12.14 13.71 6.17
N THR A 338 11.09 14.54 6.19
CA THR A 338 9.70 14.05 6.31
C THR A 338 9.43 12.93 5.31
N LEU A 339 8.90 11.79 5.76
CA LEU A 339 8.66 10.63 4.91
C LEU A 339 7.70 10.97 3.76
N VAL A 340 6.86 12.00 3.91
CA VAL A 340 5.96 12.52 2.86
C VAL A 340 6.71 13.11 1.65
N HIS A 341 8.01 13.41 1.77
CA HIS A 341 8.87 13.80 0.66
C HIS A 341 9.53 12.61 -0.05
N ASN A 342 9.37 11.39 0.46
CA ASN A 342 9.70 10.16 -0.26
C ASN A 342 8.54 9.81 -1.21
N PRO A 343 8.75 9.73 -2.54
CA PRO A 343 7.65 9.49 -3.49
C PRO A 343 6.88 8.19 -3.23
N GLY A 344 7.57 7.07 -3.00
CA GLY A 344 6.94 5.78 -2.70
C GLY A 344 6.06 5.83 -1.44
N TYR A 345 6.59 6.41 -0.36
CA TYR A 345 5.85 6.60 0.89
C TYR A 345 4.64 7.54 0.70
N ARG A 346 4.84 8.67 0.02
CA ARG A 346 3.78 9.64 -0.26
C ARG A 346 2.62 9.02 -1.03
N ASN A 347 2.93 8.18 -2.00
CA ASN A 347 1.94 7.47 -2.82
C ASN A 347 1.15 6.46 -1.97
N CYS A 348 1.80 5.77 -1.01
CA CYS A 348 1.12 4.86 -0.06
C CYS A 348 -0.02 5.57 0.70
N LEU A 349 0.16 6.85 1.06
CA LEU A 349 -0.86 7.63 1.75
C LEU A 349 -2.12 7.93 0.91
N THR A 350 -2.12 7.62 -0.39
CA THR A 350 -3.24 7.88 -1.30
C THR A 350 -4.06 6.64 -1.66
N VAL A 351 -3.54 5.45 -1.35
CA VAL A 351 -4.16 4.18 -1.76
C VAL A 351 -4.93 3.56 -0.60
N HIS A 352 -6.23 3.35 -0.81
CA HIS A 352 -7.13 2.85 0.24
C HIS A 352 -7.89 1.60 -0.24
N GLY A 353 -7.28 0.43 -0.05
CA GLY A 353 -7.91 -0.88 -0.15
C GLY A 353 -7.91 -1.57 1.22
N TYR A 354 -7.52 -2.84 1.28
CA TYR A 354 -7.05 -3.40 2.55
C TYR A 354 -5.78 -2.64 2.95
N ARG A 355 -5.87 -1.81 4.00
CA ARG A 355 -4.73 -1.01 4.49
C ARG A 355 -3.56 -1.94 4.79
N GLN A 356 -2.35 -1.43 4.55
CA GLN A 356 -1.06 -2.11 4.68
C GLN A 356 -0.03 -1.08 5.19
N SER A 357 1.20 -1.54 5.49
CA SER A 357 2.32 -0.68 5.91
C SER A 357 2.62 0.38 4.85
N ASN A 358 2.75 1.65 5.28
CA ASN A 358 3.34 2.70 4.46
C ASN A 358 4.87 2.50 4.47
N LEU A 359 5.50 2.43 3.30
CA LEU A 359 6.93 2.13 3.19
C LEU A 359 7.59 3.18 2.30
N VAL A 360 8.81 3.54 2.67
CA VAL A 360 9.71 4.36 1.82
C VAL A 360 10.32 3.51 0.72
N ASP A 361 10.91 4.15 -0.29
CA ASP A 361 11.65 3.50 -1.38
C ASP A 361 13.16 3.31 -1.09
N TYR A 362 13.56 3.41 0.18
CA TYR A 362 14.92 3.13 0.67
C TYR A 362 14.84 2.32 1.97
N PHE A 363 15.93 1.69 2.41
CA PHE A 363 15.94 0.95 3.67
C PHE A 363 15.86 1.89 4.89
N LEU A 364 14.74 1.82 5.63
CA LEU A 364 14.53 2.53 6.89
C LEU A 364 14.55 1.52 8.05
N GLY A 365 15.71 1.41 8.69
CA GLY A 365 15.98 0.40 9.71
C GLY A 365 17.32 0.60 10.41
N TYR A 366 17.64 -0.28 11.35
CA TYR A 366 18.91 -0.32 12.06
C TYR A 366 20.08 -0.43 11.09
N GLY A 367 21.13 0.36 11.33
CA GLY A 367 22.34 0.37 10.52
C GLY A 367 22.19 1.05 9.14
N MET A 368 21.05 1.67 8.84
CA MET A 368 20.90 2.45 7.61
C MET A 368 21.92 3.58 7.52
N GLY A 369 22.34 3.89 6.29
CA GLY A 369 23.05 5.14 5.98
C GLY A 369 22.08 6.32 5.90
N ALA A 370 22.62 7.54 5.81
CA ALA A 370 21.78 8.70 5.50
C ALA A 370 21.12 8.50 4.10
N PRO A 371 19.80 8.63 3.98
CA PRO A 371 19.15 8.46 2.69
C PRO A 371 19.55 9.61 1.74
N PRO A 372 19.51 9.38 0.41
CA PRO A 372 19.74 10.45 -0.54
C PRO A 372 18.71 11.57 -0.34
N PRO A 373 19.08 12.85 -0.59
CA PRO A 373 18.10 13.92 -0.60
C PRO A 373 16.96 13.61 -1.58
N PRO A 374 15.69 13.89 -1.22
CA PRO A 374 14.57 13.60 -2.10
C PRO A 374 14.67 14.44 -3.38
N SER A 375 14.55 13.78 -4.55
CA SER A 375 14.57 14.44 -5.86
C SER A 375 13.21 15.07 -6.18
N ILE A 376 12.84 16.09 -5.40
CA ILE A 376 11.54 16.76 -5.50
C ILE A 376 11.69 18.26 -5.80
N ARG A 377 10.64 18.84 -6.38
CA ARG A 377 10.48 20.29 -6.50
C ARG A 377 9.18 20.69 -5.82
N LEU A 378 9.28 21.62 -4.86
CA LEU A 378 8.10 22.19 -4.24
C LEU A 378 7.29 22.97 -5.28
N VAL A 379 5.99 22.69 -5.33
CA VAL A 379 5.03 23.49 -6.10
C VAL A 379 4.56 24.61 -5.19
N ASN A 380 4.71 25.87 -5.62
CA ASN A 380 4.19 26.99 -4.85
C ASN A 380 2.68 26.80 -4.66
N PRO A 381 2.15 26.97 -3.44
CA PRO A 381 0.71 26.95 -3.25
C PRO A 381 0.07 28.03 -4.12
N GLN A 382 -0.88 27.63 -4.96
CA GLN A 382 -1.71 28.54 -5.76
C GLN A 382 -2.74 29.24 -4.90
#